data_AF-A0A380EK67-F1
#
_entry.id   AF-A0A380EK67-F1
#
_cell.length_a   1.000
_cell.length_b   1.000
_cell.length_c   1.000
_cell.angle_alpha   90.00
_cell.angle_beta   90.00
_cell.angle_gamma   90.00
#
_symmetry.space_group_name_H-M   'P 1'
#
loop_
_entity.id
_entity.type
_entity.pdbx_description
1 polymer ?
#
loop_
_entity_poly.entity_id
_entity_poly.type
_entity_poly.pdbx_seq_one_letter_code
_entity_poly.pdbx_strand_id
1 'polypeptide(L)'
;MNGVTVEDIRWLRCDIKSLNLLGNVLAKEYAVKYNAVEAIQHRGETVTEGSSSNAYAIKDGVIYTHPINNYILNGITRIVIKKLPKTITSHLKKKRLL
;
A
#
# COMPACT_ATOMS: atom_id res chain seq x y z
N MET A 1 17.01 -0.30 -1.82
CA MET A 1 15.94 0.64 -2.23
C MET A 1 15.26 1.12 -0.96
N ASN A 2 15.16 2.43 -0.76
CA ASN A 2 14.60 3.01 0.46
C ASN A 2 13.16 3.47 0.22
N GLY A 3 12.32 3.43 1.24
CA GLY A 3 10.95 3.96 1.25
C GLY A 3 10.80 4.98 2.38
N VAL A 4 9.83 5.89 2.25
CA VAL A 4 9.48 6.86 3.29
C VAL A 4 8.01 6.76 3.62
N THR A 5 7.64 7.10 4.85
CA THR A 5 6.23 7.19 5.26
C THR A 5 5.73 8.61 5.14
N VAL A 6 4.46 8.78 4.77
CA VAL A 6 3.78 10.08 4.69
C VAL A 6 2.29 9.93 5.00
N GLU A 7 1.68 10.95 5.59
CA GLU A 7 0.24 10.94 5.88
C GLU A 7 -0.58 10.88 4.56
N ASP A 8 -1.60 10.03 4.54
CA ASP A 8 -2.51 9.82 3.41
C ASP A 8 -3.60 10.90 3.40
N ILE A 9 -3.32 12.00 2.71
CA ILE A 9 -4.26 13.12 2.54
C ILE A 9 -5.26 12.91 1.38
N ARG A 10 -5.31 11.72 0.76
CA ARG A 10 -6.17 11.46 -0.39
C ARG A 10 -7.65 11.34 0.03
N TRP A 11 -8.54 11.51 -0.95
CA TRP A 11 -9.98 11.30 -0.77
C TRP A 11 -10.34 9.87 -0.32
N LEU A 12 -11.61 9.65 0.03
CA LEU A 12 -12.09 8.37 0.58
C LEU A 12 -12.54 7.35 -0.47
N ARG A 13 -12.19 7.50 -1.75
CA ARG A 13 -12.59 6.59 -2.84
C ARG A 13 -11.38 6.05 -3.63
N CYS A 14 -10.35 5.62 -2.90
CA CYS A 14 -9.14 5.02 -3.46
C CYS A 14 -9.40 3.66 -4.12
N ASP A 15 -10.57 3.05 -3.88
CA ASP A 15 -11.06 1.87 -4.61
C ASP A 15 -11.29 2.14 -6.11
N ILE A 16 -11.49 3.40 -6.51
CA ILE A 16 -11.64 3.82 -7.90
C ILE A 16 -10.29 4.26 -8.46
N LYS A 17 -9.84 3.60 -9.53
CA LYS A 17 -8.68 4.05 -10.31
C LYS A 17 -9.05 5.23 -11.22
N SER A 18 -9.13 6.43 -10.61
CA SER A 18 -9.49 7.68 -11.30
C SER A 18 -8.26 8.51 -11.72
N LEU A 19 -8.52 9.68 -12.33
CA LEU A 19 -7.51 10.70 -12.62
C LEU A 19 -7.32 11.73 -11.49
N ASN A 20 -8.04 11.61 -10.36
CA ASN A 20 -7.87 12.48 -9.19
C ASN A 20 -6.59 12.12 -8.42
N LEU A 21 -5.42 12.42 -9.01
CA LEU A 21 -4.12 11.90 -8.57
C LEU A 21 -3.24 12.93 -7.84
N LEU A 22 -3.74 14.14 -7.54
CA LEU A 22 -2.91 15.18 -6.91
C LEU A 22 -2.28 14.71 -5.59
N GLY A 23 -3.05 14.05 -4.71
CA GLY A 23 -2.51 13.50 -3.47
C GLY A 23 -1.43 12.43 -3.69
N ASN A 24 -1.60 11.57 -4.69
CA ASN A 24 -0.60 10.57 -5.08
C ASN A 24 0.68 11.22 -5.61
N VAL A 25 0.55 12.27 -6.43
CA VAL A 25 1.70 13.03 -6.98
C VAL A 25 2.49 13.69 -5.87
N LEU A 26 1.83 14.34 -4.91
CA LEU A 26 2.49 14.95 -3.75
C LEU A 26 3.21 13.92 -2.88
N ALA A 27 2.62 12.74 -2.65
CA ALA A 27 3.27 11.65 -1.93
C ALA A 27 4.52 11.14 -2.69
N LYS A 28 4.44 11.00 -4.00
CA LYS A 28 5.59 10.57 -4.82
C LYS A 28 6.71 11.61 -4.82
N GLU A 29 6.36 12.88 -4.93
CA GLU A 29 7.31 13.99 -4.84
C GLU A 29 7.98 14.03 -3.46
N TYR A 30 7.25 13.77 -2.38
CA TYR A 30 7.83 13.60 -1.06
C TYR A 30 8.87 12.48 -1.05
N ALA A 31 8.57 11.30 -1.60
CA ALA A 31 9.56 10.24 -1.71
C ALA A 31 10.83 10.67 -2.48
N VAL A 32 10.67 11.37 -3.62
CA VAL A 32 11.79 11.88 -4.42
C VAL A 32 12.68 12.82 -3.60
N LYS A 33 12.08 13.77 -2.85
CA LYS A 33 12.82 14.72 -2.00
C LYS A 33 13.67 14.04 -0.93
N TYR A 34 13.27 12.86 -0.47
CA TYR A 34 13.99 12.07 0.52
C TYR A 34 14.82 10.93 -0.11
N ASN A 35 15.09 10.98 -1.43
CA ASN A 35 15.84 9.97 -2.16
C ASN A 35 15.27 8.54 -2.00
N ALA A 36 13.95 8.44 -1.87
CA ALA A 36 13.22 7.19 -1.71
C ALA A 36 12.49 6.80 -3.01
N VAL A 37 12.34 5.49 -3.21
CA VAL A 37 11.68 4.93 -4.40
C VAL A 37 10.16 5.07 -4.32
N GLU A 38 9.59 5.00 -3.11
CA GLU A 38 8.16 5.05 -2.90
C GLU A 38 7.81 5.70 -1.57
N ALA A 39 6.64 6.36 -1.53
CA ALA A 39 6.02 6.83 -0.30
C ALA A 39 4.95 5.82 0.14
N ILE A 40 5.13 5.23 1.32
CA ILE A 40 4.16 4.39 2.01
C ILE A 40 3.21 5.31 2.78
N GLN A 41 1.95 5.34 2.39
CA GLN A 41 0.98 6.25 2.99
C GLN A 41 0.30 5.60 4.21
N HIS A 42 -0.02 6.41 5.22
CA HIS A 42 -0.71 5.97 6.43
C HIS A 42 -1.81 6.96 6.84
N ARG A 43 -2.85 6.46 7.54
CA ARG A 43 -3.90 7.28 8.15
C ARG A 43 -3.83 7.06 9.66
N GLY A 44 -3.33 8.06 10.38
CA GLY A 44 -2.90 7.86 11.76
C GLY A 44 -1.87 6.73 11.83
N GLU A 45 -2.09 5.75 12.71
CA GLU A 45 -1.17 4.61 12.90
C GLU A 45 -1.38 3.45 11.91
N THR A 46 -2.28 3.58 10.93
CA THR A 46 -2.59 2.48 10.00
C THR A 46 -2.05 2.76 8.61
N VAL A 47 -1.13 1.92 8.13
CA VAL A 47 -0.67 1.96 6.73
C VAL A 47 -1.81 1.58 5.79
N THR A 48 -1.98 2.36 4.71
CA THR A 48 -2.93 2.09 3.62
C THR A 48 -2.21 1.44 2.43
N GLU A 49 -1.59 2.24 1.56
CA GLU A 49 -0.86 1.79 0.37
C GLU A 49 0.23 2.79 -0.05
N GLY A 50 1.04 2.45 -1.05
CA GLY A 50 2.02 3.37 -1.61
C GLY A 50 1.39 4.48 -2.46
N SER A 51 2.18 5.47 -2.88
CA SER A 51 1.68 6.51 -3.81
C SER A 51 1.16 5.92 -5.13
N SER A 52 1.74 4.79 -5.57
CA SER A 52 1.43 4.14 -6.84
C SER A 52 1.43 2.60 -6.77
N SER A 53 1.43 2.02 -5.56
CA SER A 53 1.65 0.59 -5.32
C SER A 53 0.85 0.11 -4.11
N ASN A 54 0.63 -1.20 -3.97
CA ASN A 54 0.08 -1.77 -2.74
C ASN A 54 1.21 -2.10 -1.75
N ALA A 55 0.96 -1.92 -0.46
CA ALA A 55 1.92 -2.23 0.60
C ALA A 55 1.76 -3.65 1.16
N TYR A 56 2.89 -4.28 1.45
CA TYR A 56 3.02 -5.58 2.10
C TYR A 56 4.13 -5.53 3.14
N ALA A 57 3.95 -6.22 4.27
CA ALA A 57 5.02 -6.46 5.24
C ALA A 57 5.12 -7.94 5.55
N ILE A 58 6.31 -8.40 5.96
CA ILE A 58 6.53 -9.78 6.38
C ILE A 58 7.09 -9.74 7.80
N LYS A 59 6.44 -10.43 8.73
CA LYS A 59 6.89 -10.57 10.12
C LYS A 59 6.63 -11.99 10.59
N ASP A 60 7.65 -12.64 11.12
CA ASP A 60 7.59 -14.03 11.61
C ASP A 60 7.06 -15.02 10.55
N GLY A 61 7.50 -14.84 9.30
CA GLY A 61 7.05 -15.64 8.15
C GLY A 61 5.62 -15.34 7.67
N VAL A 62 4.91 -14.40 8.31
CA VAL A 62 3.54 -14.00 7.99
C VAL A 62 3.52 -12.77 7.09
N ILE A 63 2.79 -12.83 5.98
CA ILE A 63 2.63 -11.72 5.04
C ILE A 63 1.39 -10.92 5.43
N TYR A 64 1.56 -9.62 5.64
CA TYR A 64 0.53 -8.66 6.01
C TYR A 64 0.26 -7.69 4.86
N THR A 65 -1.01 -7.36 4.63
CA THR A 65 -1.42 -6.29 3.69
C THR A 65 -2.76 -5.71 4.12
N HIS A 66 -3.00 -4.44 3.78
CA HIS A 66 -4.22 -3.73 4.16
C HIS A 66 -5.48 -4.50 3.65
N PRO A 67 -6.57 -4.57 4.46
CA PRO A 67 -7.84 -5.14 4.02
C PRO A 67 -8.43 -4.37 2.83
N ILE A 68 -9.15 -5.04 1.94
CA ILE A 68 -9.79 -4.33 0.81
C ILE A 68 -10.96 -3.50 1.34
N ASN A 69 -10.90 -2.20 1.12
CA ASN A 69 -11.92 -1.20 1.41
C ASN A 69 -11.67 0.04 0.53
N ASN A 70 -12.35 1.14 0.83
CA ASN A 70 -12.26 2.40 0.09
C ASN A 70 -10.95 3.20 0.29
N TYR A 71 -10.04 2.76 1.16
CA TYR A 71 -8.76 3.45 1.43
C TYR A 71 -7.60 2.97 0.56
N ILE A 72 -7.77 1.87 -0.18
CA ILE A 72 -6.74 1.31 -1.05
C ILE A 72 -7.30 0.87 -2.40
N LEU A 73 -6.45 0.83 -3.41
CA LEU A 73 -6.80 0.23 -4.69
C LEU A 73 -6.62 -1.29 -4.60
N ASN A 74 -7.61 -2.05 -5.09
CA ASN A 74 -7.46 -3.52 -5.23
C ASN A 74 -6.62 -3.88 -6.46
N GLY A 75 -5.30 -3.67 -6.38
CA GLY A 75 -4.38 -3.85 -7.50
C GLY A 75 -4.36 -5.26 -8.09
N ILE A 76 -4.11 -5.36 -9.40
CA ILE A 76 -4.07 -6.66 -10.10
C ILE A 76 -2.93 -7.54 -9.58
N THR A 77 -1.74 -6.98 -9.33
CA THR A 77 -0.61 -7.71 -8.74
C THR A 77 -0.99 -8.32 -7.38
N ARG A 78 -1.75 -7.59 -6.57
CA ARG A 78 -2.27 -8.09 -5.30
C ARG A 78 -3.21 -9.28 -5.47
N ILE A 79 -4.08 -9.24 -6.47
CA ILE A 79 -4.96 -10.36 -6.82
C ILE A 79 -4.14 -11.57 -7.28
N VAL A 80 -3.10 -11.36 -8.08
CA VAL A 80 -2.20 -12.43 -8.54
C VAL A 80 -1.42 -13.05 -7.39
N ILE A 81 -0.89 -12.24 -6.46
CA ILE A 81 -0.21 -12.74 -5.25
C ILE A 81 -1.13 -13.69 -4.45
N LYS A 82 -2.42 -13.37 -4.33
CA LYS A 82 -3.40 -14.25 -3.66
C LYS A 82 -3.60 -15.59 -4.38
N LYS A 83 -3.35 -15.66 -5.69
CA LYS A 83 -3.47 -16.88 -6.50
C LYS A 83 -2.20 -17.75 -6.46
N LEU A 84 -1.09 -17.27 -5.90
CA LEU A 84 0.13 -18.05 -5.79
C LEU A 84 -0.09 -19.29 -4.90
N PRO A 85 0.63 -20.40 -5.15
CA PRO A 85 0.51 -21.63 -4.39
C PRO A 85 0.56 -21.42 -2.88
N LYS A 86 -0.20 -22.21 -2.13
CA LYS A 86 -0.24 -22.13 -0.65
C LYS A 86 1.13 -22.33 0.00
N THR A 87 2.05 -23.01 -0.66
CA THR A 87 3.45 -23.12 -0.20
C THR A 87 4.13 -21.77 -0.03
N ILE A 88 3.69 -20.75 -0.78
CA ILE A 88 4.20 -19.37 -0.74
C ILE A 88 3.26 -18.45 0.08
N THR A 89 1.95 -18.70 0.05
CA THR A 89 0.93 -17.79 0.59
C THR A 89 0.25 -18.28 1.88
N SER A 90 0.67 -19.42 2.44
CA SER A 90 0.07 -20.05 3.64
C SER A 90 -0.06 -19.11 4.83
N HIS A 91 0.80 -18.09 4.91
CA HIS A 91 0.80 -17.12 5.99
C HIS A 91 0.29 -15.73 5.58
N LEU A 92 -0.50 -15.60 4.51
CA LEU A 92 -1.07 -14.31 4.11
C LEU A 92 -2.23 -13.89 5.04
N LYS A 93 -2.01 -12.89 5.89
CA LYS A 93 -3.03 -12.25 6.74
C LYS A 93 -3.42 -10.87 6.20
N LYS A 94 -4.72 -10.66 6.02
CA LYS A 94 -5.29 -9.33 5.75
C LYS A 94 -5.54 -8.64 7.09
N LYS A 95 -4.53 -7.99 7.65
CA LYS A 95 -4.64 -7.19 8.87
C LYS A 95 -4.08 -5.81 8.61
N ARG A 96 -4.56 -4.82 9.38
CA ARG A 96 -3.98 -3.49 9.39
C ARG A 96 -2.50 -3.62 9.73
N LEU A 97 -1.68 -3.04 8.86
CA LEU A 97 -0.26 -2.86 9.07
C LEU A 97 -0.13 -1.72 10.08
N LEU A 98 0.37 -2.07 11.28
CA LEU A 98 0.84 -1.13 12.30
C LEU A 98 2.33 -0.90 12.05
#